data_AF-A0A9P0D240-F1
#
_entry.id   AF-A0A9P0D240-F1
#
_cell.length_a   1.000
_cell.length_b   1.000
_cell.length_c   1.000
_cell.angle_alpha   90.00
_cell.angle_beta   90.00
_cell.angle_gamma   90.00
#
_symmetry.space_group_name_H-M   'P 1'
#
loop_
_entity.id
_entity.type
_entity.pdbx_description
1 polymer ?
#
loop_
_entity_poly.entity_id
_entity_poly.type
_entity_poly.pdbx_seq_one_letter_code
_entity_poly.pdbx_strand_id
1 'polypeptide(L)'
;MDVLPPLFEMDDYNSCLGNNGNYFCSVQGILDFSFQNSSIREFIKNLTTNKSTFDRSIIHRGLCIPKGGEYHDQNTIRSYSSSIINGRIRRDFNLTATVDDVTCIDNIKEVTSFDKVILNLELRHFKNSTTYLISYQSTISIWSSSFIGVIMGNLYYNKKHTVYSKTWKLNILWSLSCFGLTGISLLLCHTEVTDRLVAAVLGSLVKPMYTLGVGLGIWAMSYNFGGIMKRILENKNIVLLSNFTFCVYLLHTGVINVLHSSTYEPIVFNELVMIKDYFFTVIISFVLGIIVTLAIEEPGLILQKKYLPQVSKWVHQIKERNQ
;
A
#
# COMPACT_ATOMS: atom_id res chain seq x y z
N MET A 1 21.34 -14.23 -23.10
CA MET A 1 21.31 -15.66 -22.71
C MET A 1 21.08 -15.67 -21.22
N ASP A 2 19.86 -15.95 -20.79
CA ASP A 2 19.50 -15.92 -19.38
C ASP A 2 20.04 -17.18 -18.72
N VAL A 3 20.89 -17.00 -17.70
CA VAL A 3 21.55 -18.09 -16.97
C VAL A 3 20.60 -18.75 -15.96
N LEU A 4 19.46 -18.11 -15.66
CA LEU A 4 18.48 -18.54 -14.66
C LEU A 4 17.06 -18.51 -15.24
N PRO A 5 16.17 -19.42 -14.80
CA PRO A 5 14.78 -19.39 -15.19
C PRO A 5 14.09 -18.12 -14.69
N PRO A 6 13.00 -17.69 -15.35
CA PRO A 6 12.21 -16.57 -14.88
C PRO A 6 11.66 -16.87 -13.48
N LEU A 7 11.70 -15.86 -12.62
CA LEU A 7 11.25 -15.95 -11.22
C LEU A 7 9.76 -16.31 -11.14
N PHE A 8 8.98 -15.81 -12.10
CA PHE A 8 7.55 -16.05 -12.23
C PHE A 8 7.22 -16.43 -13.66
N GLU A 9 6.38 -17.45 -13.82
CA GLU A 9 5.91 -17.95 -15.12
C GLU A 9 4.56 -18.62 -14.89
N MET A 10 3.56 -18.30 -15.71
CA MET A 10 2.20 -18.83 -15.52
C MET A 10 1.63 -19.31 -16.85
N ASP A 11 0.91 -20.43 -16.78
CA ASP A 11 0.08 -20.92 -17.88
C ASP A 11 -1.11 -19.97 -18.09
N ASP A 12 -1.71 -20.01 -19.29
CA ASP A 12 -2.87 -19.19 -19.60
C ASP A 12 -4.07 -19.57 -18.73
N TYR A 13 -4.37 -18.71 -17.76
CA TYR A 13 -5.46 -18.85 -16.82
C TYR A 13 -6.83 -18.98 -17.49
N ASN A 14 -7.12 -18.14 -18.49
CA ASN A 14 -8.42 -18.10 -19.14
C ASN A 14 -8.66 -19.36 -19.98
N SER A 15 -7.64 -19.78 -20.73
CA SER A 15 -7.68 -21.02 -21.50
C SER A 15 -7.76 -22.26 -20.60
N CYS A 16 -7.09 -22.24 -19.44
CA CYS A 16 -7.14 -23.33 -18.47
C CYS A 16 -8.56 -23.55 -17.93
N LEU A 17 -9.24 -22.47 -17.55
CA LEU A 17 -10.55 -22.51 -16.91
C LEU A 17 -11.72 -22.63 -17.90
N GLY A 18 -11.53 -22.26 -19.17
CA GLY A 18 -12.52 -22.49 -20.23
C GLY A 18 -12.87 -23.97 -20.42
N ASN A 19 -11.99 -24.88 -20.01
CA ASN A 19 -12.26 -26.30 -19.89
C ASN A 19 -12.78 -26.58 -18.48
N ASN A 20 -14.08 -26.84 -18.33
CA ASN A 20 -14.87 -27.01 -17.08
C ASN A 20 -14.41 -28.14 -16.11
N GLY A 21 -13.18 -28.63 -16.25
CA GLY A 21 -12.59 -29.67 -15.43
C GLY A 21 -11.08 -29.52 -15.31
N ASN A 22 -10.54 -28.31 -15.18
CA ASN A 22 -9.14 -28.10 -14.82
C ASN A 22 -9.03 -27.25 -13.55
N TYR A 23 -8.01 -27.51 -12.75
CA TYR A 23 -7.57 -26.68 -11.64
C TYR A 23 -6.48 -25.75 -12.11
N PHE A 24 -6.57 -24.47 -11.72
CA PHE A 24 -5.45 -23.56 -11.82
C PHE A 24 -4.76 -23.49 -10.45
N CYS A 25 -3.48 -23.85 -10.41
CA CYS A 25 -2.72 -23.97 -9.18
C CYS A 25 -1.53 -23.03 -9.16
N SER A 26 -1.37 -22.30 -8.05
CA SER A 26 -0.14 -21.58 -7.74
C SER A 26 0.82 -22.50 -7.01
N VAL A 27 2.02 -22.64 -7.56
CA VAL A 27 3.05 -23.57 -7.12
C VAL A 27 4.32 -22.79 -6.80
N GLN A 28 4.88 -23.03 -5.62
CA GLN A 28 6.18 -22.51 -5.22
C GLN A 28 7.22 -23.63 -5.29
N GLY A 29 8.26 -23.42 -6.09
CA GLY A 29 9.38 -24.34 -6.25
C GLY A 29 10.68 -23.76 -5.69
N ILE A 30 11.50 -24.59 -5.08
CA ILE A 30 12.86 -24.25 -4.63
C ILE A 30 13.83 -24.89 -5.62
N LEU A 31 14.67 -24.08 -6.25
CA LEU A 31 15.69 -24.54 -7.19
C LEU A 31 16.85 -25.21 -6.44
N ASP A 32 17.23 -26.40 -6.89
CA ASP A 32 18.39 -27.12 -6.43
C ASP A 32 19.59 -26.84 -7.36
N PHE A 33 20.61 -26.18 -6.79
CA PHE A 33 21.85 -25.82 -7.47
C PHE A 33 23.02 -26.74 -7.09
N SER A 34 22.75 -27.89 -6.48
CA SER A 34 23.77 -28.83 -6.00
C SER A 34 24.70 -29.34 -7.11
N PHE A 35 24.21 -29.40 -8.35
CA PHE A 35 24.95 -29.88 -9.53
C PHE A 35 25.58 -28.77 -10.39
N GLN A 36 25.43 -27.50 -10.01
CA GLN A 36 25.93 -26.36 -10.80
C GLN A 36 27.34 -25.93 -10.40
N ASN A 37 28.02 -25.25 -11.34
CA ASN A 37 29.37 -24.70 -11.16
C ASN A 37 29.47 -23.79 -9.92
N SER A 38 30.66 -23.75 -9.31
CA SER A 38 30.95 -22.95 -8.11
C SER A 38 30.59 -21.47 -8.27
N SER A 39 30.80 -20.90 -9.46
CA SER A 39 30.51 -19.50 -9.77
C SER A 39 29.02 -19.15 -9.76
N ILE A 40 28.15 -20.02 -10.27
CA ILE A 40 26.69 -19.80 -10.29
C ILE A 40 26.12 -19.95 -8.87
N ARG A 41 26.65 -20.91 -8.11
CA ARG A 41 26.28 -21.10 -6.70
C ARG A 41 26.64 -19.87 -5.85
N GLU A 42 27.82 -19.29 -6.06
CA GLU A 42 28.26 -18.08 -5.37
C GLU A 42 27.45 -16.85 -5.79
N PHE A 43 27.14 -16.73 -7.08
CA PHE A 43 26.25 -15.69 -7.61
C PHE A 43 24.86 -15.74 -6.98
N ILE A 44 24.24 -16.92 -6.88
CA ILE A 44 22.93 -17.09 -6.25
C ILE A 44 23.01 -16.83 -4.76
N LYS A 45 24.05 -17.34 -4.07
CA LYS A 45 24.26 -17.07 -2.64
C LYS A 45 24.39 -15.58 -2.36
N ASN A 46 25.05 -14.82 -3.23
CA ASN A 46 25.13 -13.37 -3.10
C ASN A 46 23.76 -12.69 -3.29
N LEU A 47 22.92 -13.20 -4.21
CA LEU A 47 21.56 -12.71 -4.43
C LEU A 47 20.59 -13.06 -3.29
N THR A 48 20.72 -14.24 -2.68
CA THR A 48 19.90 -14.61 -1.52
C THR A 48 20.32 -13.89 -0.24
N THR A 49 21.60 -13.52 -0.12
CA THR A 49 22.12 -12.82 1.06
C THR A 49 21.77 -11.33 1.04
N ASN A 50 21.61 -10.74 -0.15
CA ASN A 50 21.27 -9.34 -0.32
C ASN A 50 19.74 -9.13 -0.23
N LYS A 51 19.28 -8.41 0.79
CA LYS A 51 17.84 -8.15 1.04
C LYS A 51 17.17 -7.24 0.01
N SER A 52 17.97 -6.52 -0.79
CA SER A 52 17.47 -5.65 -1.86
C SER A 52 17.19 -6.40 -3.17
N THR A 53 17.58 -7.67 -3.26
CA THR A 53 17.36 -8.51 -4.44
C THR A 53 16.37 -9.62 -4.13
N PHE A 54 15.48 -9.91 -5.08
CA PHE A 54 14.58 -11.05 -4.96
C PHE A 54 15.37 -12.35 -4.80
N ASP A 55 14.90 -13.20 -3.88
CA ASP A 55 15.46 -14.53 -3.71
C ASP A 55 15.25 -15.37 -4.98
N ARG A 56 16.34 -15.55 -5.73
CA ARG A 56 16.36 -16.29 -6.99
C ARG A 56 16.45 -17.81 -6.78
N SER A 57 16.47 -18.29 -5.54
CA SER A 57 16.38 -19.72 -5.23
C SER A 57 14.95 -20.23 -5.25
N ILE A 58 13.97 -19.33 -5.11
CA ILE A 58 12.55 -19.64 -5.11
C ILE A 58 11.98 -19.24 -6.48
N ILE A 59 11.14 -20.09 -7.06
CA ILE A 59 10.40 -19.81 -8.27
C ILE A 59 8.91 -19.98 -8.04
N HIS A 60 8.11 -19.15 -8.70
CA HIS A 60 6.66 -19.20 -8.64
C HIS A 60 6.10 -19.60 -9.99
N ARG A 61 5.16 -20.54 -9.99
CA ARG A 61 4.55 -21.09 -11.20
C ARG A 61 3.03 -21.11 -11.09
N GLY A 62 2.34 -20.70 -12.15
CA GLY A 62 0.91 -20.93 -12.32
C GLY A 62 0.71 -22.10 -13.26
N LEU A 63 0.20 -23.23 -12.79
CA LEU A 63 0.04 -24.43 -13.59
C LEU A 63 -1.43 -24.74 -13.83
N CYS A 64 -1.75 -25.11 -15.07
CA CYS A 64 -3.03 -25.70 -15.40
C CYS A 64 -2.98 -27.22 -15.19
N ILE A 65 -3.76 -27.74 -14.25
CA ILE A 65 -3.79 -29.15 -13.88
C ILE A 65 -5.15 -29.74 -14.24
N PRO A 66 -5.23 -30.79 -15.07
CA PRO A 66 -6.52 -31.40 -15.41
C PRO A 66 -7.15 -32.10 -14.21
N LYS A 67 -8.45 -31.89 -13.99
CA LYS A 67 -9.28 -32.53 -12.94
C LYS A 67 -9.64 -33.98 -13.30
N GLY A 68 -9.45 -34.39 -14.56
CA GLY A 68 -9.64 -35.77 -14.99
C GLY A 68 -8.43 -36.64 -14.65
N GLY A 69 -8.57 -37.56 -13.68
CA GLY A 69 -7.55 -38.55 -13.30
C GLY A 69 -7.47 -38.80 -11.78
N GLU A 70 -6.40 -39.46 -11.31
CA GLU A 70 -6.10 -39.72 -9.88
C GLU A 70 -5.77 -38.45 -9.06
N TYR A 71 -5.90 -37.25 -9.65
CA TYR A 71 -5.43 -35.98 -9.11
C TYR A 71 -6.45 -35.30 -8.18
N HIS A 72 -6.88 -36.04 -7.16
CA HIS A 72 -7.81 -35.55 -6.13
C HIS A 72 -7.13 -35.18 -4.81
N ASP A 73 -5.90 -35.67 -4.58
CA ASP A 73 -5.15 -35.44 -3.34
C ASP A 73 -3.99 -34.45 -3.54
N GLN A 74 -3.70 -33.65 -2.53
CA GLN A 74 -2.67 -32.61 -2.59
C GLN A 74 -1.27 -33.18 -2.87
N ASN A 75 -1.00 -34.42 -2.48
CA ASN A 75 0.26 -35.11 -2.80
C ASN A 75 0.40 -35.46 -4.28
N THR A 76 -0.69 -35.88 -4.92
CA THR A 76 -0.71 -36.21 -6.36
C THR A 76 -0.52 -34.94 -7.21
N ILE A 77 -1.16 -33.84 -6.79
CA ILE A 77 -1.00 -32.51 -7.37
C ILE A 77 0.43 -32.01 -7.21
N ARG A 78 1.05 -32.19 -6.03
CA ARG A 78 2.45 -31.82 -5.77
C ARG A 78 3.43 -32.61 -6.64
N SER A 79 3.21 -33.92 -6.79
CA SER A 79 4.03 -34.79 -7.64
C SER A 79 3.92 -34.40 -9.12
N TYR A 80 2.69 -34.17 -9.60
CA TYR A 80 2.44 -33.71 -10.98
C TYR A 80 3.08 -32.35 -11.26
N SER A 81 2.89 -31.39 -10.35
CA SER A 81 3.50 -30.06 -10.43
C SER A 81 5.03 -30.15 -10.47
N SER A 82 5.62 -31.00 -9.63
CA SER A 82 7.06 -31.24 -9.63
C SER A 82 7.55 -31.81 -10.96
N SER A 83 6.80 -32.74 -11.57
CA SER A 83 7.14 -33.31 -12.88
C SER A 83 7.12 -32.26 -13.99
N ILE A 84 6.09 -31.40 -14.04
CA ILE A 84 6.00 -30.32 -15.04
C ILE A 84 7.13 -29.31 -14.87
N ILE A 85 7.36 -28.84 -13.65
CA ILE A 85 8.37 -27.82 -13.36
C ILE A 85 9.76 -28.35 -13.71
N ASN A 86 10.09 -29.56 -13.27
CA ASN A 86 11.37 -30.19 -13.61
C ASN A 86 11.48 -30.45 -15.12
N GLY A 87 10.41 -30.82 -15.79
CA GLY A 87 10.40 -31.03 -17.25
C GLY A 87 10.70 -29.76 -18.04
N ARG A 88 10.20 -28.59 -17.62
CA ARG A 88 10.48 -27.29 -18.27
C ARG A 88 11.89 -26.81 -17.93
N ILE A 89 12.25 -26.79 -16.66
CA ILE A 89 13.50 -26.19 -16.17
C ILE A 89 14.73 -27.03 -16.57
N ARG A 90 14.62 -28.35 -16.53
CA ARG A 90 15.74 -29.23 -16.90
C ARG A 90 16.13 -29.08 -18.37
N ARG A 91 15.15 -28.83 -19.24
CA ARG A 91 15.38 -28.67 -20.69
C ARG A 91 16.19 -27.41 -20.99
N ASP A 92 15.82 -26.30 -20.35
CA ASP A 92 16.33 -24.98 -20.75
C ASP A 92 17.50 -24.50 -19.89
N PHE A 93 17.60 -24.95 -18.63
CA PHE A 93 18.57 -24.42 -17.65
C PHE A 93 19.41 -25.50 -16.95
N ASN A 94 19.17 -26.80 -17.24
CA ASN A 94 19.83 -27.93 -16.57
C ASN A 94 19.79 -27.84 -15.02
N LEU A 95 18.62 -27.45 -14.50
CA LEU A 95 18.34 -27.32 -13.07
C LEU A 95 17.19 -28.24 -12.66
N THR A 96 17.12 -28.55 -11.37
CA THR A 96 16.00 -29.27 -10.75
C THR A 96 15.35 -28.39 -9.70
N ALA A 97 14.06 -28.56 -9.48
CA ALA A 97 13.30 -27.84 -8.47
C ALA A 97 12.52 -28.83 -7.58
N THR A 98 12.46 -28.54 -6.29
CA THR A 98 11.58 -29.20 -5.33
C THR A 98 10.36 -28.33 -5.09
N VAL A 99 9.16 -28.91 -5.19
CA VAL A 99 7.93 -28.16 -4.92
C VAL A 99 7.74 -28.05 -3.41
N ASP A 100 7.65 -26.84 -2.89
CA ASP A 100 7.46 -26.55 -1.46
C ASP A 100 5.98 -26.44 -1.10
N ASP A 101 5.24 -25.58 -1.81
CA ASP A 101 3.81 -25.34 -1.58
C ASP A 101 3.01 -25.37 -2.90
N VAL A 102 1.76 -25.84 -2.80
CA VAL A 102 0.79 -25.86 -3.90
C VAL A 102 -0.59 -25.47 -3.40
N THR A 103 -1.15 -24.44 -4.02
CA THR A 103 -2.51 -23.94 -3.75
C THR A 103 -3.34 -23.95 -5.03
N CYS A 104 -4.43 -24.72 -5.05
CA CYS A 104 -5.31 -24.87 -6.21
C CYS A 104 -6.66 -24.20 -5.98
N ILE A 105 -7.22 -23.61 -7.04
CA ILE A 105 -8.55 -22.99 -7.00
C ILE A 105 -9.55 -23.95 -7.66
N ASP A 106 -10.40 -24.58 -6.84
CA ASP A 106 -11.23 -25.70 -7.28
C ASP A 106 -12.56 -25.34 -7.92
N ASN A 107 -13.04 -24.11 -7.73
CA ASN A 107 -14.26 -23.60 -8.35
C ASN A 107 -14.21 -22.07 -8.36
N ILE A 108 -14.32 -21.48 -9.55
CA ILE A 108 -14.91 -20.15 -9.68
C ILE A 108 -16.37 -20.35 -9.25
N LYS A 109 -16.73 -20.01 -8.01
CA LYS A 109 -18.13 -19.61 -7.75
C LYS A 109 -18.44 -18.61 -8.85
N GLU A 110 -19.51 -18.76 -9.63
CA GLU A 110 -19.89 -17.77 -10.64
C GLU A 110 -19.99 -16.42 -9.95
N VAL A 111 -18.89 -15.67 -10.00
CA VAL A 111 -18.77 -14.40 -9.32
C VAL A 111 -19.46 -13.44 -10.26
N THR A 112 -20.71 -13.07 -9.91
CA THR A 112 -21.43 -12.01 -10.62
C THR A 112 -20.53 -10.78 -10.74
N SER A 113 -20.73 -9.92 -11.73
CA SER A 113 -19.92 -8.69 -11.88
C SER A 113 -19.92 -7.84 -10.60
N PHE A 114 -20.98 -7.94 -9.78
CA PHE A 114 -21.08 -7.33 -8.46
C PHE A 114 -20.26 -8.07 -7.40
N ASP A 115 -20.31 -9.41 -7.38
CA ASP A 115 -19.45 -10.21 -6.50
C ASP A 115 -17.97 -10.02 -6.86
N LYS A 116 -17.58 -9.70 -8.10
CA LYS A 116 -16.17 -9.42 -8.45
C LYS A 116 -15.69 -8.10 -7.84
N VAL A 117 -16.59 -7.14 -7.69
CA VAL A 117 -16.31 -5.85 -7.02
C VAL A 117 -16.26 -6.05 -5.50
N ILE A 118 -17.16 -6.87 -4.94
CA ILE A 118 -17.21 -7.18 -3.50
C ILE A 118 -16.11 -8.16 -3.06
N LEU A 119 -15.74 -9.13 -3.89
CA LEU A 119 -14.66 -10.08 -3.64
C LEU A 119 -13.27 -9.42 -3.84
N ASN A 120 -13.17 -8.41 -4.72
CA ASN A 120 -12.00 -7.50 -4.76
C ASN A 120 -11.90 -6.59 -3.53
N LEU A 121 -12.98 -6.44 -2.76
CA LEU A 121 -12.97 -5.84 -1.41
C LEU A 121 -12.58 -6.86 -0.32
N GLU A 122 -12.61 -8.17 -0.58
CA GLU A 122 -12.11 -9.24 0.32
C GLU A 122 -10.64 -9.60 0.03
N LEU A 123 -9.77 -8.60 0.16
CA LEU A 123 -8.66 -8.49 1.12
C LEU A 123 -8.02 -9.74 1.81
N ARG A 124 -8.22 -11.02 1.46
CA ARG A 124 -7.68 -12.13 2.29
C ARG A 124 -6.18 -12.36 2.14
N HIS A 125 -5.63 -12.33 0.94
CA HIS A 125 -4.19 -12.60 0.78
C HIS A 125 -3.29 -11.38 1.05
N PHE A 126 -3.73 -10.17 0.71
CA PHE A 126 -2.96 -8.96 1.02
C PHE A 126 -3.05 -8.54 2.51
N LYS A 127 -4.20 -8.74 3.19
CA LYS A 127 -4.29 -8.55 4.66
C LYS A 127 -3.40 -9.50 5.44
N ASN A 128 -3.16 -10.71 4.93
CA ASN A 128 -2.31 -11.68 5.62
C ASN A 128 -0.82 -11.34 5.54
N SER A 129 -0.41 -10.37 4.70
CA SER A 129 0.97 -9.88 4.77
C SER A 129 1.15 -9.10 6.08
N THR A 130 2.05 -9.61 6.93
CA THR A 130 2.34 -9.04 8.25
C THR A 130 2.75 -7.57 8.16
N THR A 131 3.49 -7.20 7.11
CA THR A 131 3.95 -5.83 6.87
C THR A 131 2.79 -4.86 6.58
N TYR A 132 1.82 -5.25 5.75
CA TYR A 132 0.65 -4.40 5.46
C TYR A 132 -0.23 -4.24 6.70
N LEU A 133 -0.49 -5.34 7.40
CA LEU A 133 -1.34 -5.32 8.60
C LEU A 133 -0.73 -4.44 9.70
N ILE A 134 0.58 -4.56 9.94
CA ILE A 134 1.28 -3.75 10.94
C ILE A 134 1.37 -2.28 10.50
N SER A 135 1.59 -2.00 9.22
CA SER A 135 1.84 -0.63 8.75
C SER A 135 0.57 0.18 8.51
N TYR A 136 -0.51 -0.44 8.03
CA TYR A 136 -1.73 0.25 7.59
C TYR A 136 -2.96 -0.02 8.44
N GLN A 137 -3.06 -1.17 9.12
CA GLN A 137 -4.25 -1.53 9.90
C GLN A 137 -4.01 -1.51 11.41
N SER A 138 -2.76 -1.69 11.86
CA SER A 138 -2.45 -1.70 13.28
C SER A 138 -2.73 -0.35 13.91
N THR A 139 -3.73 -0.34 14.78
CA THR A 139 -4.09 0.77 15.64
C THR A 139 -2.88 1.32 16.40
N ILE A 140 -2.01 0.41 16.89
CA ILE A 140 -0.81 0.76 17.65
C ILE A 140 0.17 1.57 16.80
N SER A 141 0.30 1.25 15.50
CA SER A 141 1.20 1.97 14.59
C SER A 141 0.67 3.36 14.19
N ILE A 142 -0.65 3.57 14.24
CA ILE A 142 -1.33 4.81 13.79
C ILE A 142 -1.55 5.79 14.96
N TRP A 143 -1.64 5.26 16.18
CA TRP A 143 -1.95 6.05 17.39
C TRP A 143 -0.90 7.12 17.69
N SER A 144 0.38 6.82 17.49
CA SER A 144 1.47 7.75 17.79
C SER A 144 1.38 9.04 16.96
N SER A 145 1.11 8.92 15.66
CA SER A 145 0.84 10.06 14.77
C SER A 145 -0.43 10.84 15.16
N SER A 146 -1.47 10.12 15.56
CA SER A 146 -2.75 10.74 15.92
C SER A 146 -2.62 11.58 17.20
N PHE A 147 -1.85 11.08 18.18
CA PHE A 147 -1.61 11.76 19.44
C PHE A 147 -0.89 13.10 19.25
N ILE A 148 0.08 13.17 18.33
CA ILE A 148 0.78 14.41 17.97
C ILE A 148 -0.21 15.43 17.39
N GLY A 149 -1.14 14.99 16.54
CA GLY A 149 -2.21 15.82 16.01
C GLY A 149 -3.08 16.44 17.12
N VAL A 150 -3.48 15.64 18.10
CA VAL A 150 -4.27 16.10 19.26
C VAL A 150 -3.49 17.12 20.10
N ILE A 151 -2.21 16.86 20.38
CA ILE A 151 -1.34 17.79 21.12
C ILE A 151 -1.22 19.13 20.38
N MET A 152 -0.93 19.10 19.09
CA MET A 152 -0.83 20.31 18.27
C MET A 152 -2.15 21.07 18.20
N GLY A 153 -3.27 20.36 18.09
CA GLY A 153 -4.60 20.96 18.13
C GLY A 153 -4.89 21.68 19.45
N ASN A 154 -4.52 21.07 20.58
CA ASN A 154 -4.64 21.70 21.89
C ASN A 154 -3.75 22.95 22.03
N LEU A 155 -2.51 22.88 21.55
CA LEU A 155 -1.59 24.02 21.52
C LEU A 155 -2.14 25.19 20.68
N TYR A 156 -2.71 24.87 19.52
CA TYR A 156 -3.38 25.86 18.68
C TYR A 156 -4.57 26.50 19.40
N TYR A 157 -5.45 25.70 20.02
CA TYR A 157 -6.62 26.21 20.72
C TYR A 157 -6.27 27.20 21.83
N ASN A 158 -5.26 26.87 22.65
CA ASN A 158 -4.84 27.70 23.78
C ASN A 158 -4.15 29.01 23.36
N LYS A 159 -3.52 29.04 22.17
CA LYS A 159 -2.72 30.18 21.70
C LYS A 159 -3.30 30.87 20.46
N LYS A 160 -4.52 30.57 20.04
CA LYS A 160 -5.10 31.09 18.78
C LYS A 160 -5.17 32.63 18.69
N HIS A 161 -5.16 33.33 19.82
CA HIS A 161 -5.25 34.80 19.88
C HIS A 161 -3.89 35.50 20.01
N THR A 162 -2.78 34.77 20.15
CA THR A 162 -1.46 35.39 20.28
C THR A 162 -0.96 35.85 18.92
N VAL A 163 -0.69 37.14 18.79
CA VAL A 163 -0.11 37.72 17.56
C VAL A 163 1.40 37.73 17.70
N TYR A 164 2.09 37.05 16.79
CA TYR A 164 3.56 37.04 16.73
C TYR A 164 4.07 38.05 15.71
N SER A 165 5.22 38.67 16.00
CA SER A 165 5.87 39.56 15.05
C SER A 165 6.45 38.78 13.87
N LYS A 166 6.16 39.26 12.66
CA LYS A 166 6.65 38.65 11.43
C LYS A 166 8.12 39.01 11.24
N THR A 167 9.01 38.04 11.36
CA THR A 167 10.41 38.19 10.94
C THR A 167 10.75 37.15 9.89
N TRP A 168 11.55 37.54 8.90
CA TRP A 168 11.97 36.64 7.82
C TRP A 168 12.77 35.43 8.35
N LYS A 169 13.54 35.62 9.43
CA LYS A 169 14.26 34.55 10.14
C LYS A 169 13.31 33.47 10.68
N LEU A 170 12.18 33.87 11.27
CA LEU A 170 11.17 32.91 11.77
C LEU A 170 10.51 32.13 10.62
N ASN A 171 10.28 32.76 9.47
CA ASN A 171 9.76 32.06 8.29
C ASN A 171 10.73 30.98 7.77
N ILE A 172 12.03 31.28 7.71
CA ILE A 172 13.05 30.31 7.28
C ILE A 172 13.17 29.17 8.29
N LEU A 173 13.25 29.50 9.58
CA LEU A 173 13.35 28.50 10.65
C LEU A 173 12.15 27.54 10.63
N TRP A 174 10.95 28.08 10.46
CA TRP A 174 9.74 27.27 10.33
C TRP A 174 9.76 26.38 9.09
N SER A 175 10.12 26.95 7.92
CA SER A 175 10.15 26.19 6.67
C SER A 175 11.15 25.04 6.77
N LEU A 176 12.32 25.29 7.34
CA LEU A 176 13.32 24.27 7.60
C LEU A 176 12.80 23.20 8.56
N SER A 177 12.03 23.59 9.58
CA SER A 177 11.43 22.61 10.51
C SER A 177 10.37 21.75 9.82
N CYS A 178 9.44 22.35 9.07
CA CYS A 178 8.37 21.62 8.39
C CYS A 178 8.90 20.67 7.31
N PHE A 179 9.73 21.16 6.39
CA PHE A 179 10.28 20.35 5.29
C PHE A 179 11.47 19.50 5.73
N GLY A 180 12.26 19.96 6.70
CA GLY A 180 13.39 19.20 7.23
C GLY A 180 12.93 17.97 8.01
N LEU A 181 11.98 18.10 8.94
CA LEU A 181 11.48 16.94 9.69
C LEU A 181 10.77 15.92 8.77
N THR A 182 9.95 16.40 7.84
CA THR A 182 9.29 15.51 6.85
C THR A 182 10.29 14.89 5.89
N GLY A 183 11.25 15.65 5.37
CA GLY A 183 12.30 15.16 4.49
C GLY A 183 13.21 14.14 5.18
N ILE A 184 13.64 14.40 6.41
CA ILE A 184 14.44 13.46 7.22
C ILE A 184 13.65 12.18 7.46
N SER A 185 12.35 12.26 7.78
CA SER A 185 11.55 11.05 7.99
C SER A 185 11.43 10.18 6.72
N LEU A 186 11.36 10.79 5.54
CA LEU A 186 11.38 10.07 4.26
C LEU A 186 12.76 9.45 3.98
N LEU A 187 13.83 10.18 4.26
CA LEU A 187 15.20 9.67 4.11
C LEU A 187 15.45 8.45 5.01
N LEU A 188 15.01 8.51 6.27
CA LEU A 188 15.10 7.41 7.22
C LEU A 188 14.30 6.17 6.79
N CYS A 189 13.23 6.36 6.01
CA CYS A 189 12.46 5.24 5.47
C CYS A 189 13.23 4.51 4.34
N HIS A 190 14.11 5.21 3.62
CA HIS A 190 14.91 4.63 2.54
C HIS A 190 16.19 3.97 3.05
N THR A 191 16.70 4.35 4.22
CA THR A 191 17.93 3.76 4.76
C THR A 191 17.70 2.32 5.19
N GLU A 192 18.43 1.38 4.60
CA GLU A 192 18.44 -0.01 5.03
C GLU A 192 19.19 -0.14 6.36
N VAL A 193 18.47 -0.53 7.41
CA VAL A 193 19.04 -0.72 8.75
C VAL A 193 19.18 -2.21 9.02
N THR A 194 20.41 -2.66 9.24
CA THR A 194 20.73 -4.07 9.48
C THR A 194 20.40 -4.52 10.91
N ASP A 195 20.54 -3.62 11.88
CA ASP A 195 20.29 -3.89 13.30
C ASP A 195 18.80 -3.88 13.66
N ARG A 196 18.33 -4.98 14.26
CA ARG A 196 16.91 -5.18 14.61
C ARG A 196 16.40 -4.15 15.63
N LEU A 197 17.23 -3.80 16.61
CA LEU A 197 16.86 -2.82 17.64
C LEU A 197 16.76 -1.42 17.05
N VAL A 198 17.73 -1.04 16.21
CA VAL A 198 17.74 0.28 15.54
C VAL A 198 16.55 0.37 14.58
N ALA A 199 16.24 -0.70 13.84
CA ALA A 199 15.07 -0.77 12.96
C ALA A 199 13.75 -0.66 13.73
N ALA A 200 13.63 -1.30 14.90
CA ALA A 200 12.42 -1.22 15.74
C ALA A 200 12.21 0.21 16.27
N VAL A 201 13.28 0.86 16.75
CA VAL A 201 13.21 2.24 17.24
C VAL A 201 12.89 3.21 16.11
N LEU A 202 13.64 3.16 15.01
CA LEU A 202 13.42 4.06 13.87
C LEU A 202 12.05 3.83 13.23
N GLY A 203 11.64 2.58 13.03
CA GLY A 203 10.32 2.24 12.45
C GLY A 203 9.16 2.79 13.27
N SER A 204 9.28 2.83 14.60
CA SER A 204 8.28 3.44 15.47
C SER A 204 8.25 4.97 15.44
N LEU A 205 9.39 5.61 15.11
CA LEU A 205 9.60 7.06 15.20
C LEU A 205 9.34 7.80 13.88
N VAL A 206 9.51 7.14 12.73
CA VAL A 206 9.37 7.74 11.39
C VAL A 206 8.00 8.41 11.20
N LYS A 207 6.90 7.72 11.52
CA LYS A 207 5.53 8.27 11.40
C LYS A 207 5.29 9.47 12.33
N PRO A 208 5.61 9.39 13.64
CA PRO A 208 5.60 10.55 14.53
C PRO A 208 6.39 11.75 14.00
N MET A 209 7.63 11.56 13.55
CA MET A 209 8.47 12.65 13.04
C MET A 209 7.86 13.32 11.80
N TYR A 210 7.33 12.52 10.88
CA TYR A 210 6.62 13.01 9.71
C TYR A 210 5.43 13.89 10.13
N THR A 211 4.56 13.38 10.99
CA THR A 211 3.36 14.11 11.45
C THR A 211 3.68 15.34 12.30
N LEU A 212 4.77 15.32 13.06
CA LEU A 212 5.25 16.48 13.82
C LEU A 212 5.70 17.59 12.87
N GLY A 213 6.44 17.27 11.81
CA GLY A 213 6.83 18.22 10.77
C GLY A 213 5.63 18.88 10.11
N VAL A 214 4.64 18.08 9.69
CA VAL A 214 3.38 18.59 9.12
C VAL A 214 2.58 19.42 10.12
N GLY A 215 2.48 18.97 11.38
CA GLY A 215 1.78 19.66 12.46
C GLY A 215 2.37 21.02 12.79
N LEU A 216 3.71 21.13 12.88
CA LEU A 216 4.42 22.40 13.00
C LEU A 216 4.17 23.30 11.78
N GLY A 217 4.08 22.69 10.60
CA GLY A 217 3.67 23.32 9.36
C GLY A 217 2.34 24.08 9.52
N ILE A 218 1.28 23.33 9.81
CA ILE A 218 -0.08 23.86 9.99
C ILE A 218 -0.12 24.92 11.10
N TRP A 219 0.52 24.63 12.23
CA TRP A 219 0.54 25.53 13.39
C TRP A 219 1.13 26.91 13.04
N ALA A 220 2.26 26.99 12.34
CA ALA A 220 2.81 28.30 12.00
C ALA A 220 2.05 29.00 10.86
N MET A 221 1.50 28.26 9.89
CA MET A 221 0.63 28.85 8.87
C MET A 221 -0.60 29.52 9.49
N SER A 222 -1.11 28.99 10.60
CA SER A 222 -2.22 29.60 11.35
C SER A 222 -1.89 31.00 11.91
N TYR A 223 -0.61 31.29 12.20
CA TYR A 223 -0.14 32.61 12.63
C TYR A 223 0.36 33.48 11.48
N ASN A 224 0.04 33.13 10.23
CA ASN A 224 0.53 33.80 9.03
C ASN A 224 2.05 33.73 8.79
N PHE A 225 2.71 32.68 9.29
CA PHE A 225 4.04 32.29 8.81
C PHE A 225 3.90 31.41 7.55
N GLY A 226 4.94 31.38 6.70
CA GLY A 226 5.00 30.46 5.56
C GLY A 226 4.97 31.07 4.16
N GLY A 227 4.84 32.39 4.03
CA GLY A 227 5.15 33.13 2.79
C GLY A 227 4.52 32.55 1.51
N ILE A 228 5.37 32.07 0.60
CA ILE A 228 4.95 31.49 -0.69
C ILE A 228 4.11 30.21 -0.49
N MET A 229 4.53 29.33 0.42
CA MET A 229 3.83 28.06 0.64
C MET A 229 2.40 28.29 1.14
N LYS A 230 2.23 29.24 2.06
CA LYS A 230 0.90 29.66 2.53
C LYS A 230 0.03 30.15 1.38
N ARG A 231 0.59 30.97 0.49
CA ARG A 231 -0.13 31.49 -0.69
C ARG A 231 -0.57 30.37 -1.65
N ILE A 232 0.25 29.34 -1.82
CA ILE A 232 -0.09 28.18 -2.66
C ILE A 232 -1.23 27.39 -2.00
N LEU A 233 -1.08 27.00 -0.72
CA LEU A 233 -2.06 26.18 -0.01
C LEU A 233 -3.42 26.87 0.20
N GLU A 234 -3.42 28.19 0.40
CA GLU A 234 -4.65 28.99 0.53
C GLU A 234 -5.27 29.39 -0.82
N ASN A 235 -4.69 28.95 -1.95
CA ASN A 235 -5.26 29.22 -3.26
C ASN A 235 -6.63 28.56 -3.40
N LYS A 236 -7.61 29.28 -3.94
CA LYS A 236 -9.00 28.86 -4.10
C LYS A 236 -9.13 27.47 -4.74
N ASN A 237 -8.31 27.17 -5.76
CA ASN A 237 -8.35 25.89 -6.46
C ASN A 237 -7.87 24.73 -5.58
N ILE A 238 -6.85 24.95 -4.74
CA ILE A 238 -6.32 23.93 -3.83
C ILE A 238 -7.27 23.71 -2.66
N VAL A 239 -7.85 24.79 -2.13
CA VAL A 239 -8.91 24.70 -1.11
C VAL A 239 -10.12 23.92 -1.65
N LEU A 240 -10.53 24.17 -2.89
CA LEU A 240 -11.60 23.39 -3.53
C LEU A 240 -11.22 21.90 -3.63
N LEU A 241 -10.00 21.59 -4.08
CA LEU A 241 -9.54 20.21 -4.20
C LEU A 241 -9.50 19.51 -2.84
N SER A 242 -9.17 20.24 -1.77
CA SER A 242 -9.10 19.72 -0.40
C SER A 242 -10.43 19.14 0.10
N ASN A 243 -11.57 19.67 -0.35
CA ASN A 243 -12.89 19.15 0.02
C ASN A 243 -13.11 17.69 -0.42
N PHE A 244 -12.49 17.27 -1.53
CA PHE A 244 -12.65 15.91 -2.07
C PHE A 244 -11.63 14.92 -1.48
N THR A 245 -10.58 15.41 -0.80
CA THR A 245 -9.45 14.57 -0.37
C THR A 245 -9.85 13.47 0.60
N PHE A 246 -10.90 13.65 1.39
CA PHE A 246 -11.39 12.63 2.31
C PHE A 246 -11.92 11.41 1.57
N CYS A 247 -12.82 11.58 0.59
CA CYS A 247 -13.31 10.47 -0.21
C CYS A 247 -12.21 9.84 -1.07
N VAL A 248 -11.30 10.66 -1.63
CA VAL A 248 -10.13 10.14 -2.35
C VAL A 248 -9.27 9.26 -1.43
N TYR A 249 -9.02 9.70 -0.20
CA TYR A 249 -8.29 8.92 0.79
C TYR A 249 -9.00 7.61 1.17
N LEU A 250 -10.32 7.57 1.22
CA LEU A 250 -11.02 6.31 1.48
C LEU A 250 -10.95 5.34 0.30
N LEU A 251 -11.01 5.85 -0.93
CA LEU A 251 -11.12 5.03 -2.13
C LEU A 251 -9.77 4.60 -2.72
N HIS A 252 -8.69 5.38 -2.53
CA HIS A 252 -7.42 5.13 -3.21
C HIS A 252 -6.88 3.71 -3.01
N THR A 253 -6.96 3.16 -1.79
CA THR A 253 -6.54 1.78 -1.51
C THR A 253 -7.35 0.77 -2.30
N GLY A 254 -8.66 0.99 -2.42
CA GLY A 254 -9.54 0.15 -3.23
C GLY A 254 -9.20 0.25 -4.72
N VAL A 255 -8.93 1.46 -5.21
CA VAL A 255 -8.51 1.69 -6.60
C VAL A 255 -7.21 0.97 -6.91
N ILE A 256 -6.19 1.10 -6.07
CA ILE A 256 -4.91 0.39 -6.21
C ILE A 256 -5.16 -1.10 -6.33
N ASN A 257 -5.95 -1.68 -5.41
CA ASN A 257 -6.23 -3.10 -5.40
C ASN A 257 -6.97 -3.54 -6.66
N VAL A 258 -7.98 -2.80 -7.12
CA VAL A 258 -8.73 -3.14 -8.34
C VAL A 258 -7.83 -3.10 -9.57
N LEU A 259 -7.01 -2.06 -9.71
CA LEU A 259 -6.08 -1.92 -10.83
C LEU A 259 -5.05 -3.04 -10.88
N HIS A 260 -4.57 -3.50 -9.71
CA HIS A 260 -3.55 -4.54 -9.60
C HIS A 260 -4.10 -5.95 -9.38
N SER A 261 -5.42 -6.10 -9.23
CA SER A 261 -6.07 -7.41 -9.04
C SER A 261 -5.90 -8.34 -10.23
N SER A 262 -5.77 -7.76 -11.42
CA SER A 262 -5.70 -8.47 -12.70
C SER A 262 -4.28 -8.58 -13.25
N THR A 263 -3.30 -7.94 -12.60
CA THR A 263 -1.88 -8.12 -12.93
C THR A 263 -1.37 -9.36 -12.22
N TYR A 264 -1.44 -10.48 -12.93
CA TYR A 264 -0.87 -11.75 -12.46
C TYR A 264 0.67 -11.74 -12.56
N GLU A 265 1.24 -10.82 -13.35
CA GLU A 265 2.68 -10.64 -13.43
C GLU A 265 3.23 -9.89 -12.21
N PRO A 266 4.44 -10.25 -11.73
CA PRO A 266 5.11 -9.51 -10.67
C PRO A 266 5.45 -8.12 -11.18
N ILE A 267 5.08 -7.12 -10.39
CA ILE A 267 5.45 -5.74 -10.67
C ILE A 267 6.98 -5.67 -10.61
N VAL A 268 7.62 -5.54 -11.77
CA VAL A 268 9.06 -5.27 -11.84
C VAL A 268 9.28 -3.91 -11.17
N PHE A 269 10.04 -3.90 -10.08
CA PHE A 269 10.40 -2.68 -9.34
C PHE A 269 11.28 -1.79 -10.23
N ASN A 270 10.64 -0.97 -11.04
CA ASN A 270 11.26 0.04 -11.88
C ASN A 270 10.67 1.40 -11.50
N GLU A 271 11.54 2.36 -11.19
CA GLU A 271 11.16 3.70 -10.74
C GLU A 271 10.18 4.37 -11.70
N LEU A 272 10.41 4.25 -13.02
CA LEU A 272 9.54 4.83 -14.03
C LEU A 272 8.15 4.18 -14.08
N VAL A 273 8.09 2.86 -13.85
CA VAL A 273 6.82 2.12 -13.80
C VAL A 273 6.05 2.52 -12.55
N MET A 274 6.71 2.65 -11.40
CA MET A 274 6.09 3.10 -10.15
C MET A 274 5.58 4.55 -10.24
N ILE A 275 6.34 5.46 -10.86
CA ILE A 275 5.89 6.84 -11.06
C ILE A 275 4.65 6.89 -11.95
N LYS A 276 4.66 6.15 -13.07
CA LYS A 276 3.52 6.06 -13.98
C LYS A 276 2.28 5.52 -13.26
N ASP A 277 2.45 4.43 -12.51
CA ASP A 277 1.35 3.80 -11.78
C ASP A 277 0.79 4.70 -10.67
N TYR A 278 1.67 5.44 -9.97
CA TYR A 278 1.27 6.46 -9.00
C TYR A 278 0.36 7.53 -9.63
N PHE A 279 0.78 8.15 -10.73
CA PHE A 279 -0.03 9.19 -11.38
C PHE A 279 -1.37 8.65 -11.87
N PHE A 280 -1.36 7.45 -12.48
CA PHE A 280 -2.58 6.80 -12.97
C PHE A 280 -3.57 6.52 -11.84
N THR A 281 -3.08 5.94 -10.74
CA THR A 281 -3.86 5.65 -9.54
C THR A 281 -4.43 6.92 -8.91
N VAL A 282 -3.62 7.97 -8.77
CA VAL A 282 -4.06 9.25 -8.17
C VAL A 282 -5.18 9.87 -9.00
N ILE A 283 -5.04 9.93 -10.33
CA ILE A 283 -6.05 10.51 -11.22
C ILE A 283 -7.38 9.75 -11.09
N ILE A 284 -7.35 8.41 -11.15
CA ILE A 284 -8.58 7.59 -11.02
C ILE A 284 -9.20 7.76 -9.64
N SER A 285 -8.38 7.78 -8.59
CA SER A 285 -8.85 7.97 -7.22
C SER A 285 -9.52 9.34 -7.03
N PHE A 286 -9.00 10.39 -7.66
CA PHE A 286 -9.62 11.72 -7.66
C PHE A 286 -10.96 11.74 -8.41
N VAL A 287 -11.03 11.12 -9.59
CA VAL A 287 -12.28 11.04 -10.37
C VAL A 287 -13.37 10.33 -9.56
N LEU A 288 -13.06 9.15 -9.01
CA LEU A 288 -14.01 8.38 -8.20
C LEU A 288 -14.34 9.08 -6.88
N GLY A 289 -13.34 9.69 -6.23
CA GLY A 289 -13.53 10.47 -5.01
C GLY A 289 -14.49 11.64 -5.21
N ILE A 290 -14.36 12.39 -6.31
CA ILE A 290 -15.28 13.50 -6.64
C ILE A 290 -16.70 12.97 -6.85
N ILE A 291 -16.88 11.86 -7.57
CA ILE A 291 -18.19 11.25 -7.79
C ILE A 291 -18.84 10.88 -6.46
N VAL A 292 -18.09 10.21 -5.58
CA VAL A 292 -18.59 9.78 -4.26
C VAL A 292 -18.86 10.97 -3.34
N THR A 293 -18.01 11.99 -3.32
CA THR A 293 -18.27 13.20 -2.54
C THR A 293 -19.56 13.89 -2.99
N LEU A 294 -19.77 14.06 -4.30
CA LEU A 294 -20.97 14.72 -4.82
C LEU A 294 -22.24 13.88 -4.65
N ALA A 295 -22.15 12.55 -4.78
CA ALA A 295 -23.30 11.65 -4.72
C ALA A 295 -23.70 11.26 -3.29
N ILE A 296 -22.74 11.22 -2.35
CA ILE A 296 -22.95 10.66 -1.01
C ILE A 296 -22.60 11.67 0.09
N GLU A 297 -21.38 12.23 0.08
CA GLU A 297 -20.90 13.08 1.17
C GLU A 297 -21.67 14.40 1.26
N GLU A 298 -21.79 15.16 0.18
CA GLU A 298 -22.50 16.43 0.13
C GLU A 298 -24.00 16.32 0.51
N PRO A 299 -24.81 15.41 -0.07
CA PRO A 299 -26.18 15.23 0.38
C PRO A 299 -26.26 14.75 1.83
N GLY A 300 -25.31 13.92 2.27
CA GLY A 300 -25.18 13.50 3.66
C GLY A 300 -24.96 14.68 4.61
N LEU A 301 -24.10 15.62 4.26
CA LEU A 301 -23.84 16.84 5.03
C LEU A 301 -25.06 17.77 5.07
N ILE A 302 -25.79 17.90 3.96
CA ILE A 302 -27.05 18.68 3.90
C ILE A 302 -28.09 18.04 4.83
N LEU A 303 -28.24 16.71 4.76
CA LEU A 303 -29.14 15.96 5.62
C LEU A 303 -28.76 16.14 7.10
N GLN A 304 -27.47 15.96 7.42
CA GLN A 304 -26.96 16.15 8.78
C GLN A 304 -27.28 17.54 9.33
N LYS A 305 -27.06 18.60 8.54
CA LYS A 305 -27.37 19.99 8.93
C LYS A 305 -28.86 20.24 9.11
N LYS A 306 -29.72 19.51 8.39
CA LYS A 306 -31.18 19.64 8.47
C LYS A 306 -31.76 18.93 9.71
N TYR A 307 -31.23 17.76 10.06
CA TYR A 307 -31.79 16.91 11.13
C TYR A 307 -31.08 17.03 12.48
N LEU A 308 -29.78 17.33 12.51
CA LEU A 308 -29.08 17.58 13.78
C LEU A 308 -29.28 19.04 14.21
N PRO A 309 -29.77 19.31 15.44
CA PRO A 309 -29.80 20.66 15.96
C PRO A 309 -28.37 21.18 16.02
N GLN A 310 -28.08 22.24 15.28
CA GLN A 310 -26.76 22.86 15.26
C GLN A 310 -26.36 23.24 16.70
N VAL A 311 -25.19 22.76 17.15
CA VAL A 311 -24.62 23.06 18.48
C VAL A 311 -24.52 24.58 18.72
N SER A 312 -24.47 25.39 17.66
CA SER A 312 -24.53 26.86 17.74
C SER A 312 -25.81 27.37 18.44
N LYS A 313 -26.96 26.71 18.27
CA LYS A 313 -28.20 27.04 18.98
C LYS A 313 -28.09 26.74 20.47
N TRP A 314 -27.41 25.65 20.84
CA TRP A 314 -27.14 25.30 22.24
C TRP A 314 -26.20 26.31 22.90
N VAL A 315 -25.17 26.78 22.21
CA VAL A 315 -24.24 27.81 22.74
C VAL A 315 -24.94 29.15 22.92
N HIS A 316 -25.79 29.58 21.99
CA HIS A 316 -26.61 30.78 22.16
C HIS A 316 -27.59 30.65 23.33
N GLN A 317 -28.27 29.50 23.45
CA GLN A 317 -29.20 29.24 24.55
C GLN A 317 -28.52 29.13 25.93
N ILE A 318 -27.27 28.67 26.02
CA ILE A 318 -26.49 28.68 27.27
C ILE A 318 -26.07 30.11 27.61
N LYS A 319 -25.72 30.93 26.62
CA LYS A 319 -25.32 32.33 26.84
C LYS A 319 -26.48 33.20 27.30
N GLU A 320 -27.69 32.94 26.79
CA GLU A 320 -28.94 33.60 27.22
C GLU A 320 -29.47 33.10 28.57
N ARG A 321 -29.16 31.85 28.98
CA ARG A 321 -29.53 31.33 30.31
C ARG A 321 -28.61 31.80 31.45
N ASN A 322 -27.44 32.34 31.10
CA ASN A 322 -26.42 32.79 32.04
C ASN A 322 -26.32 34.33 32.10
N GLN A 323 -27.28 35.05 31.50
CA GLN A 323 -27.55 36.49 31.71
C GLN A 323 -28.86 36.64 32.48
#